data_AF-C0BB83-F1
#
_entry.id   AF-C0BB83-F1
#
_cell.length_a   1.000
_cell.length_b   1.000
_cell.length_c   1.000
_cell.angle_alpha   90.00
_cell.angle_beta   90.00
_cell.angle_gamma   90.00
#
_symmetry.space_group_name_H-M   'P 1'
#
loop_
_entity.id
_entity.type
_entity.pdbx_description
1 polymer ?
#
loop_
_entity_poly.entity_id
_entity_poly.type
_entity_poly.pdbx_seq_one_letter_code
_entity_poly.pdbx_strand_id
1 'polypeptide(L)' 'MINRLSRIEGQVRGVKRMVEEDAYCPDILIQVSAINAALNSFNKVLLANHIRTCVAEDIREGKDETIDELVVTLQKLMK' A
#
# COMPACT_ATOMS: atom_id res chain seq x y z
N MET A 1 5.03 3.92 -10.10
CA MET A 1 4.91 3.63 -8.65
C MET A 1 5.27 4.83 -7.79
N ILE A 2 6.40 5.48 -8.06
CA ILE A 2 6.85 6.68 -7.32
C ILE A 2 5.80 7.79 -7.25
N ASN A 3 5.15 8.15 -8.36
CA ASN A 3 4.11 9.20 -8.35
C ASN A 3 2.97 8.96 -7.35
N ARG A 4 2.61 7.70 -7.08
CA ARG A 4 1.58 7.35 -6.08
C ARG A 4 2.11 7.57 -4.66
N LEU A 5 3.35 7.16 -4.40
CA LEU A 5 4.01 7.39 -3.11
C LEU A 5 4.23 8.88 -2.85
N SER A 6 4.67 9.66 -3.83
CA SER A 6 4.82 11.12 -3.69
C SER A 6 3.50 11.82 -3.36
N ARG A 7 2.38 11.34 -3.93
CA ARG A 7 1.04 11.85 -3.60
C ARG A 7 0.65 11.50 -2.15
N ILE A 8 0.88 10.25 -1.73
CA ILE A 8 0.60 9.78 -0.36
C ILE A 8 1.44 10.58 0.65
N GLU A 9 2.73 10.78 0.37
CA GLU A 9 3.61 11.62 1.19
C GLU A 9 3.06 13.04 1.33
N GLY A 10 2.59 13.65 0.24
CA GLY A 10 1.93 14.95 0.26
C GLY A 10 0.70 14.99 1.17
N GLN A 11 -0.12 13.94 1.16
CA GLN A 11 -1.29 13.81 2.05
C GLN A 11 -0.87 13.69 3.51
N VAL A 12 0.16 12.89 3.82
CA VAL A 12 0.70 12.74 5.19
C VAL A 12 1.22 14.07 5.72
N ARG A 13 1.97 14.83 4.89
CA ARG A 13 2.40 16.19 5.25
C ARG A 13 1.21 17.13 5.47
N GLY A 14 0.12 16.96 4.71
CA GLY A 14 -1.13 17.68 4.92
C GLY A 14 -1.73 17.41 6.30
N VAL A 15 -1.88 16.13 6.66
CA VAL A 15 -2.37 15.71 7.99
C VAL A 15 -1.49 16.24 9.11
N LYS A 16 -0.16 16.18 8.95
CA LYS A 16 0.77 16.76 9.93
C LYS A 16 0.48 18.24 10.21
N ARG A 17 0.30 19.06 9.16
CA ARG A 17 -0.04 20.48 9.32
C ARG A 17 -1.39 20.68 9.99
N MET A 18 -2.41 19.88 9.63
CA MET A 18 -3.72 19.96 10.28
C MET A 18 -3.64 19.71 11.80
N VAL A 19 -2.77 18.78 12.22
CA VAL A 19 -2.53 18.54 13.65
C VAL A 19 -1.78 19.70 14.30
N GLU A 20 -0.77 20.25 13.63
CA GLU A 20 0.00 21.42 14.12
C GLU A 20 -0.86 22.68 14.24
N GLU A 21 -1.92 22.80 13.45
CA GLU A 21 -2.86 23.93 13.40
C GLU A 21 -4.12 23.71 14.26
N ASP A 22 -4.16 22.65 15.09
CA ASP A 22 -5.33 22.27 15.92
C ASP A 22 -6.64 22.18 15.11
N ALA A 23 -6.56 21.66 13.88
CA ALA A 23 -7.72 21.52 13.00
C ALA A 23 -8.76 20.53 13.57
N TYR A 24 -9.99 20.66 13.10
CA TYR A 24 -11.12 19.87 13.58
C TYR A 24 -10.88 18.35 13.40
N CYS A 25 -10.93 17.59 14.49
CA CYS A 25 -10.55 16.18 14.51
C CYS A 25 -11.27 15.32 13.45
N PRO A 26 -12.59 15.46 13.21
CA PRO A 26 -13.27 14.73 12.14
C PRO A 26 -12.68 14.96 10.74
N ASP A 27 -12.21 16.17 10.43
CA ASP A 27 -11.59 16.46 9.13
C ASP A 27 -10.23 15.76 8.99
N ILE A 28 -9.46 15.71 10.09
CA ILE A 28 -8.21 14.96 10.15
C ILE A 28 -8.49 13.46 9.91
N LEU A 29 -9.53 12.91 10.54
CA LEU A 29 -9.92 11.50 10.35
C LEU A 29 -10.32 11.18 8.91
N ILE A 30 -10.99 12.12 8.22
CA ILE A 30 -11.32 11.99 6.79
C ILE A 30 -10.04 11.95 5.95
N GLN A 31 -9.06 12.83 6.22
CA GLN A 31 -7.79 12.83 5.49
C GLN A 31 -6.96 11.56 5.74
N VAL A 32 -6.92 11.06 6.98
CA VAL A 32 -6.29 9.78 7.31
C VAL A 32 -6.96 8.63 6.57
N SER A 33 -8.29 8.61 6.50
CA SER A 33 -9.03 7.61 5.73
C SER A 33 -8.70 7.66 4.23
N ALA A 34 -8.52 8.87 3.67
CA ALA A 34 -8.08 9.04 2.28
C ALA A 34 -6.64 8.53 2.04
N ILE A 35 -5.73 8.70 3.01
CA ILE A 35 -4.37 8.14 2.97
C ILE A 35 -4.43 6.61 2.96
N ASN A 36 -5.23 6.01 3.84
CA ASN A 36 -5.40 4.56 3.89
C ASN A 36 -5.95 4.00 2.58
N ALA A 37 -6.94 4.66 1.97
CA ALA A 37 -7.46 4.28 0.67
C ALA A 37 -6.39 4.37 -0.44
N ALA A 38 -5.56 5.41 -0.43
CA ALA A 38 -4.47 5.58 -1.38
C ALA A 38 -3.38 4.50 -1.22
N LEU A 39 -3.00 4.16 0.02
CA LEU A 39 -2.08 3.06 0.34
C LEU A 39 -2.64 1.72 -0.12
N ASN A 40 -3.92 1.44 0.15
CA ASN A 40 -4.58 0.22 -0.32
C ASN A 40 -4.60 0.13 -1.85
N SER A 41 -4.85 1.24 -2.55
CA SER A 41 -4.75 1.29 -4.02
C SER A 41 -3.32 1.03 -4.50
N PHE A 42 -2.30 1.58 -3.83
CA PHE A 42 -0.90 1.33 -4.14
C PHE A 42 -0.53 -0.14 -3.94
N ASN A 43 -0.91 -0.75 -2.81
CA ASN A 43 -0.63 -2.14 -2.47
C ASN A 43 -1.19 -3.10 -3.53
N LYS A 44 -2.42 -2.86 -4.02
CA LYS A 44 -3.02 -3.67 -5.10
C LYS A 44 -2.17 -3.65 -6.37
N VAL A 45 -1.64 -2.49 -6.75
CA VAL A 45 -0.79 -2.36 -7.93
C VAL A 45 0.56 -3.03 -7.72
N LEU A 46 1.18 -2.86 -6.56
CA LEU A 46 2.45 -3.50 -6.20
C LEU A 46 2.33 -5.03 -6.20
N LEU A 47 1.29 -5.56 -5.54
CA LEU A 47 1.02 -6.99 -5.47
C LEU A 47 0.79 -7.58 -6.87
N ALA A 48 -0.03 -6.92 -7.70
CA ALA A 48 -0.27 -7.37 -9.06
C ALA A 48 1.00 -7.37 -9.92
N ASN A 49 1.92 -6.41 -9.69
CA ASN A 49 3.22 -6.41 -10.36
C ASN A 49 4.07 -7.59 -9.89
N HIS A 50 4.20 -7.81 -8.59
CA HIS A 50 4.97 -8.90 -8.00
C HIS A 50 4.50 -10.29 -8.48
N ILE A 51 3.18 -10.50 -8.56
CA ILE A 51 2.61 -11.75 -9.09
C ILE A 51 2.98 -11.96 -10.56
N ARG A 52 2.90 -10.91 -11.38
CA ARG A 52 3.16 -11.01 -12.83
C ARG A 52 4.65 -11.12 -13.18
N THR A 53 5.54 -10.66 -12.31
CA THR A 53 6.99 -10.68 -12.53
C THR A 53 7.63 -11.82 -11.76
N CYS A 54 7.83 -11.65 -10.45
CA CYS A 54 8.67 -12.52 -9.63
C CYS A 54 8.02 -13.91 -9.47
N VAL A 55 6.77 -13.97 -9.01
CA VAL A 55 6.07 -15.24 -8.79
C VAL A 55 5.91 -16.01 -10.10
N ALA A 56 5.53 -15.33 -11.19
CA ALA A 56 5.38 -15.97 -12.49
C ALA A 56 6.71 -16.48 -13.06
N GLU A 57 7.84 -15.83 -12.75
CA GLU A 57 9.18 -16.26 -13.14
C GLU A 57 9.63 -17.46 -12.32
N ASP A 58 9.52 -17.40 -11.00
CA ASP A 58 9.86 -18.50 -10.09
C ASP A 58 9.09 -19.79 -10.41
N ILE A 59 7.78 -19.69 -10.71
CA ILE A 59 6.98 -20.84 -11.14
C ILE A 59 7.51 -21.44 -12.45
N ARG A 60 7.94 -20.61 -13.41
CA ARG A 60 8.54 -21.11 -14.66
C ARG A 60 9.88 -21.81 -14.43
N GLU A 61 10.60 -21.44 -13.37
CA GLU A 61 11.87 -22.03 -12.97
C GLU A 61 11.69 -23.25 -12.03
N GLY A 62 10.46 -23.62 -11.69
CA GLY A 62 10.15 -24.76 -10.81
C GLY A 62 10.36 -24.48 -9.32
N LYS A 63 10.38 -23.20 -8.91
CA LYS A 63 10.52 -22.76 -7.51
C LYS A 63 9.15 -22.57 -6.88
N ASP A 64 8.45 -23.67 -6.63
CA ASP A 64 7.07 -23.65 -6.12
C ASP A 64 6.96 -23.02 -4.72
N GLU A 65 8.05 -22.93 -3.95
CA GLU A 65 8.11 -22.28 -2.63
C GLU A 65 7.67 -20.80 -2.65
N THR A 66 7.77 -20.12 -3.80
CA THR A 66 7.31 -18.74 -4.00
C THR A 66 5.80 -18.60 -3.74
N ILE A 67 5.02 -19.68 -3.93
CA ILE A 67 3.57 -19.70 -3.71
C ILE A 67 3.28 -19.61 -2.21
N ASP A 68 4.03 -20.35 -1.38
CA ASP A 68 3.88 -20.31 0.07
C ASP A 68 4.23 -18.92 0.63
N GLU A 69 5.29 -18.29 0.12
CA GLU A 69 5.65 -16.92 0.48
C GLU A 69 4.55 -15.91 0.11
N LEU A 70 3.96 -16.06 -1.08
CA LEU A 70 2.83 -15.24 -1.52
C LEU A 70 1.62 -15.41 -0.60
N VAL A 71 1.28 -16.64 -0.22
CA VAL A 71 0.17 -16.93 0.69
C VAL A 71 0.40 -16.26 2.05
N VAL A 72 1.60 -16.39 2.62
CA VAL A 72 1.97 -15.72 3.89
C VAL A 72 1.86 -14.20 3.77
N THR A 73 2.26 -13.64 2.63
CA THR A 73 2.16 -12.21 2.36
C THR A 73 0.70 -11.76 2.27
N LEU A 74 -0.15 -12.49 1.56
CA LEU A 74 -1.59 -12.19 1.46
C LEU A 74 -2.28 -12.25 2.83
N GLN A 75 -1.96 -13.24 3.65
CA GLN A 75 -2.49 -13.35 5.02
C GLN A 75 -2.16 -12.13 5.88
N LYS A 76 -0.99 -11.49 5.70
CA LYS A 76 -0.63 -10.25 6.40
C LYS A 76 -1.39 -9.03 5.90
N LEU A 77 -1.71 -9.00 4.60
CA LEU A 77 -2.41 -7.88 3.96
C LEU A 77 -3.93 -7.91 4.15
N MET A 78 -4.50 -9.07 4.49
CA MET A 78 -5.93 -9.27 4.70
C MET A 78 -6.37 -9.21 6.17
N LYS A 79 -5.46 -8.90 7.09
CA LYS A 79 -5.79 -8.56 8.48
C LYS A 79 -6.40 -7.17 8.56
#